data_AF-A0A385TJQ2-F1
#
_entry.id   AF-A0A385TJQ2-F1
#
_cell.length_a   1.000
_cell.length_b   1.000
_cell.length_c   1.000
_cell.angle_alpha   90.00
_cell.angle_beta   90.00
_cell.angle_gamma   90.00
#
_symmetry.space_group_name_H-M   'P 1'
#
loop_
_entity.id
_entity.type
_entity.pdbx_description
1 polymer ?
#
loop_
_entity_poly.entity_id
_entity_poly.type
_entity_poly.pdbx_seq_one_letter_code
_entity_poly.pdbx_strand_id
1 'polypeptide(L)' 'MKRLFTISTWIVISTYLFLLMIGWFRGTLSSRAIVFMTVITVLIIAILYGLTKLIRYVDRKLYKELKRMMK' A
#
# COMPACT_ATOMS: atom_id res chain seq x y z
N MET A 1 -8.76 -1.27 -11.28
CA MET A 1 -7.97 -1.65 -10.08
C MET A 1 -6.48 -1.38 -10.22
N LYS A 2 -5.72 -1.95 -11.19
CA LYS A 2 -4.25 -1.77 -11.24
C LYS A 2 -3.80 -0.30 -11.25
N ARG A 3 -4.42 0.56 -12.08
CA ARG A 3 -4.12 2.01 -12.13
C ARG A 3 -4.38 2.75 -10.81
N LEU A 4 -5.55 2.54 -10.20
CA LEU A 4 -5.89 3.14 -8.91
C LEU A 4 -4.92 2.70 -7.82
N PHE A 5 -4.50 1.43 -7.85
CA PHE A 5 -3.52 0.90 -6.91
C PHE A 5 -2.12 1.54 -7.09
N THR A 6 -1.69 1.74 -8.34
CA THR A 6 -0.44 2.43 -8.64
C THR A 6 -0.49 3.88 -8.18
N ILE A 7 -1.60 4.58 -8.38
CA ILE A 7 -1.80 5.97 -7.95
C ILE A 7 -1.80 6.05 -6.41
N SER A 8 -2.51 5.15 -5.72
CA SER A 8 -2.52 5.14 -4.25
C SER A 8 -1.14 4.83 -3.66
N THR A 9 -0.38 3.92 -4.30
CA THR A 9 1.00 3.62 -3.87
C THR A 9 1.91 4.84 -4.07
N TRP A 10 1.76 5.54 -5.19
CA TRP A 10 2.50 6.78 -5.47
C TRP A 10 2.20 7.90 -4.47
N ILE A 11 0.93 8.05 -4.07
CA ILE A 11 0.52 9.02 -3.05
C ILE A 11 1.23 8.70 -1.73
N VAL A 12 1.19 7.45 -1.27
CA VAL A 12 1.85 7.03 -0.02
C VAL A 12 3.36 7.31 -0.05
N ILE A 13 4.03 6.99 -1.17
CA ILE A 13 5.46 7.25 -1.33
C ILE A 13 5.76 8.76 -1.29
N SER A 14 4.95 9.57 -1.97
CA SER A 14 5.12 11.03 -2.00
C SER A 14 4.92 11.65 -0.62
N THR A 15 3.86 11.26 0.11
CA THR A 15 3.61 11.74 1.48
C THR A 15 4.72 11.33 2.44
N TYR A 16 5.23 10.11 2.29
CA TYR A 16 6.35 9.60 3.09
C TYR A 16 7.64 10.40 2.88
N LEU A 17 7.99 10.67 1.61
CA LEU A 17 9.14 11.52 1.26
C LEU A 17 9.00 12.93 1.84
N PHE A 18 7.81 13.52 1.77
CA PHE A 18 7.55 14.86 2.29
C PHE A 18 7.73 14.94 3.81
N LEU A 19 7.20 13.95 4.55
CA LEU A 19 7.36 13.83 6.01
C LEU A 19 8.82 13.64 6.40
N LEU A 20 9.57 12.82 5.66
CA LEU A 20 11.01 12.66 5.87
C LEU A 20 11.76 13.97 5.66
N MET A 21 11.44 14.70 4.60
CA MET A 21 12.09 15.99 4.29
C MET A 21 11.86 17.00 5.43
N ILE A 22 10.61 17.16 5.88
CA ILE A 22 10.26 18.05 7.01
C ILE A 22 11.01 17.65 8.28
N GLY A 23 11.02 16.35 8.55
CA GLY A 23 11.60 15.79 9.75
C GLY A 23 13.13 15.87 9.80
N TRP A 24 13.78 15.70 8.65
CA TRP A 24 15.23 15.94 8.51
C TRP A 24 15.56 17.43 8.70
N PHE A 25 14.77 18.32 8.10
CA PHE A 25 14.99 19.77 8.19
C PHE A 25 14.86 20.31 9.61
N ARG A 26 13.98 19.72 10.42
CA ARG A 26 13.80 20.07 11.83
C ARG A 26 14.88 19.50 12.76
N GLY A 27 15.80 18.65 12.26
CA GLY A 27 16.82 17.99 13.07
C GLY A 27 16.26 17.04 14.14
N THR A 28 14.95 16.77 14.12
CA THR A 28 14.25 15.94 15.10
C THR A 28 14.35 14.44 14.77
N LEU A 29 14.77 14.09 13.55
CA LEU A 29 14.83 12.71 13.09
C LEU A 29 16.25 12.16 13.09
N SER A 30 16.48 11.18 13.95
CA SER A 30 17.66 10.33 13.92
C SER A 30 17.67 9.46 12.66
N SER A 31 18.84 9.24 12.07
CA SER A 31 19.04 8.35 10.91
C SER A 31 18.47 6.95 11.13
N ARG A 32 18.47 6.44 12.37
CA ARG A 32 17.84 5.16 12.74
C ARG A 32 16.33 5.19 12.59
N ALA A 33 15.68 6.26 13.04
CA ALA A 33 14.22 6.40 12.96
C ALA A 33 13.74 6.46 11.50
N ILE A 34 14.53 7.08 10.63
CA ILE A 34 14.29 7.12 9.18
C ILE A 34 14.28 5.71 8.61
N VAL A 35 15.35 4.93 8.86
CA VAL A 35 15.47 3.55 8.37
C VAL A 35 14.29 2.69 8.85
N PHE A 36 13.93 2.77 10.15
CA PHE A 36 12.78 2.05 10.70
C PHE A 36 11.46 2.43 10.02
N MET A 37 11.23 3.73 9.83
CA MET A 37 10.04 4.24 9.14
C MET A 37 9.98 3.76 7.69
N THR A 38 11.13 3.68 6.99
CA THR A 38 11.16 3.21 5.59
C THR A 38 10.79 1.73 5.52
N VAL A 39 11.38 0.93 6.41
CA VAL A 39 11.10 -0.53 6.48
C VAL A 39 9.62 -0.77 6.76
N ILE A 40 9.03 -0.07 7.74
CA ILE A 40 7.61 -0.19 8.08
C ILE A 40 6.73 0.18 6.87
N THR A 41 7.06 1.27 6.19
CA THR A 41 6.30 1.74 5.02
C THR A 41 6.33 0.72 3.88
N VAL A 42 7.50 0.16 3.59
CA VAL A 42 7.66 -0.92 2.58
C VAL A 42 6.86 -2.16 2.99
N LEU A 43 6.88 -2.53 4.27
CA LEU A 43 6.12 -3.67 4.79
C LEU A 43 4.61 -3.47 4.59
N ILE A 44 4.09 -2.29 4.91
CA ILE A 44 2.68 -1.93 4.74
C ILE A 44 2.27 -2.02 3.27
N ILE A 45 3.09 -1.48 2.36
CA ILE A 45 2.82 -1.55 0.91
C ILE A 45 2.79 -3.00 0.44
N ALA A 46 3.74 -3.84 0.88
CA ALA A 46 3.79 -5.24 0.52
C ALA A 46 2.54 -6.01 1.00
N ILE A 47 2.10 -5.77 2.24
CA ILE A 47 0.88 -6.37 2.80
C ILE A 47 -0.35 -5.91 2.00
N LEU A 48 -0.51 -4.61 1.75
CA LEU A 48 -1.61 -4.06 0.96
C LEU A 48 -1.66 -4.67 -0.45
N TYR A 49 -0.50 -4.84 -1.09
CA TYR A 49 -0.42 -5.46 -2.41
C TYR A 49 -0.87 -6.93 -2.39
N GLY A 50 -0.41 -7.70 -1.39
CA GLY A 50 -0.84 -9.08 -1.17
C GLY A 50 -2.35 -9.20 -0.91
N LEU A 51 -2.87 -8.35 -0.02
CA LEU A 51 -4.30 -8.33 0.34
C LEU A 51 -5.18 -8.02 -0.87
N THR A 52 -4.78 -7.05 -1.69
CA THR A 52 -5.52 -6.66 -2.89
C THR A 52 -5.58 -7.78 -3.93
N LYS A 53 -4.49 -8.56 -4.05
CA LYS A 53 -4.46 -9.75 -4.91
C LYS A 53 -5.43 -10.82 -4.39
N LEU A 54 -5.48 -11.02 -3.07
CA LEU A 54 -6.38 -11.93 -2.39
C LEU A 54 -7.86 -11.54 -2.60
N ILE A 55 -8.20 -10.28 -2.37
CA ILE A 55 -9.55 -9.73 -2.60
C ILE A 55 -9.96 -9.98 -4.04
N ARG A 56 -9.10 -9.69 -5.03
CA ARG A 56 -9.39 -9.97 -6.44
C ARG A 56 -9.64 -11.44 -6.73
N TYR A 57 -8.98 -12.35 -6.02
CA TYR A 57 -9.15 -13.78 -6.20
C TYR A 57 -10.50 -14.25 -5.65
N VAL A 58 -10.85 -13.76 -4.46
CA VAL A 58 -12.14 -14.00 -3.80
C VAL A 58 -13.29 -13.44 -4.64
N ASP A 59 -13.18 -12.20 -5.10
CA ASP A 59 -14.18 -11.52 -5.93
C ASP A 59 -14.45 -12.30 -7.22
N ARG A 60 -13.39 -12.80 -7.88
CA ARG A 60 -13.52 -13.61 -9.11
C ARG A 60 -14.19 -14.96 -8.87
N LYS A 61 -13.97 -15.55 -7.69
CA LYS A 61 -14.58 -16.83 -7.28
C LYS A 61 -16.07 -16.61 -6.96
N LEU A 62 -16.39 -15.60 -6.17
CA LEU A 62 -17.75 -15.19 -5.85
C LEU A 62 -18.55 -14.82 -7.09
N TYR A 63 -17.97 -14.08 -8.03
CA TYR A 63 -18.66 -13.70 -9.27
C TYR A 63 -19.02 -14.93 -10.13
N LYS A 64 -18.16 -15.96 -10.14
CA LYS A 64 -18.44 -17.23 -10.83
C LYS A 64 -19.52 -18.05 -10.13
N GLU A 65 -19.53 -18.08 -8.80
CA GLU A 65 -20.56 -18.75 -8.01
C GLU A 65 -21.92 -18.06 -8.16
N LEU A 66 -21.96 -16.73 -8.09
CA LEU A 66 -23.18 -15.95 -8.29
C LEU A 66 -23.77 -16.18 -9.68
N LYS A 67 -22.93 -16.16 -10.73
CA LYS A 67 -23.35 -16.45 -12.11
C LYS A 67 -23.89 -17.88 -12.29
N ARG A 68 -23.46 -18.84 -11.46
CA ARG A 68 -23.98 -20.22 -11.48
C ARG A 68 -25.32 -20.36 -10.77
N MET A 69 -25.58 -19.61 -9.70
CA MET A 69 -26.88 -19.63 -9.02
C MET A 69 -28.00 -18.93 -9.80
N MET A 70 -27.63 -18.02 -10.70
CA MET A 70 -28.57 -17.25 -11.52
C MET A 70 -28.99 -17.98 -12.81
N LYS A 71 -28.55 -19.22 -13.02
CA LYS A 71 -28.88 -20.06 -14.18
C LYS A 71 -29.61 -21.30 -13.72
#